data_AF-A0A963PSY6-F1
#
_entry.id   AF-A0A963PSY6-F1
#
_cell.length_a   1.000
_cell.length_b   1.000
_cell.length_c   1.000
_cell.angle_alpha   90.00
_cell.angle_beta   90.00
_cell.angle_gamma   90.00
#
_symmetry.space_group_name_H-M   'P 1'
#
loop_
_entity.id
_entity.type
_entity.pdbx_description
1 polymer ?
#
loop_
_entity_poly.entity_id
_entity_poly.type
_entity_poly.pdbx_seq_one_letter_code
_entity_poly.pdbx_strand_id
1 'polypeptide(L)'
;SVIESGATRRVFGHMAHPYTRGLFGARPRLGAPAGTRLTTIDGTVPELVDLPAGCAFADRCSWAQPACFTTRPPAETVDPGHEASCLRLDAVLAQDAS
;
A
#
# COMPACT_ATOMS: atom_id res chain seq x y z
N SER A 1 -8.72 0.01 8.74
CA SER A 1 -9.34 0.08 7.41
C SER A 1 -8.77 -1.04 6.58
N VAL A 2 -9.58 -1.73 5.77
CA VAL A 2 -9.06 -2.55 4.67
C VAL A 2 -8.57 -1.61 3.57
N ILE A 3 -7.44 -1.91 2.95
CA ILE A 3 -6.81 -1.09 1.90
C ILE A 3 -6.55 -1.84 0.61
N GLU A 4 -6.48 -3.17 0.69
CA GLU A 4 -6.41 -4.06 -0.45
C GLU A 4 -6.95 -5.42 -0.01
N SER A 5 -7.76 -6.05 -0.85
CA SER A 5 -8.39 -7.33 -0.53
C SER A 5 -8.64 -8.17 -1.79
N GLY A 6 -8.47 -9.48 -1.67
CA GLY A 6 -8.68 -10.41 -2.76
C GLY A 6 -8.01 -11.75 -2.49
N ALA A 7 -8.10 -12.66 -3.46
CA ALA A 7 -7.38 -13.94 -3.36
C ALA A 7 -5.87 -13.69 -3.25
N THR A 8 -5.18 -14.44 -2.38
CA THR A 8 -3.73 -14.31 -2.12
C THR A 8 -2.91 -14.21 -3.40
N ARG A 9 -3.18 -15.08 -4.39
CA ARG A 9 -2.46 -15.09 -5.67
C ARG A 9 -2.71 -13.83 -6.53
N ARG A 10 -3.89 -13.21 -6.39
CA ARG A 10 -4.24 -11.97 -7.11
C ARG A 10 -3.52 -10.78 -6.48
N VAL A 11 -3.69 -10.59 -5.17
CA VAL A 11 -3.06 -9.49 -4.43
C VAL A 11 -1.54 -9.53 -4.58
N PHE A 12 -0.88 -10.68 -4.35
CA PHE A 12 0.58 -10.76 -4.49
C PHE A 12 1.06 -10.79 -5.94
N GLY A 13 0.21 -11.15 -6.90
CA GLY A 13 0.53 -11.10 -8.32
C GLY A 13 0.39 -9.70 -8.93
N HIS A 14 -0.43 -8.85 -8.33
CA HIS A 14 -0.75 -7.50 -8.82
C HIS A 14 -1.00 -6.57 -7.63
N MET A 15 0.02 -6.29 -6.83
CA MET A 15 -0.11 -5.46 -5.62
C MET A 15 -0.48 -4.03 -6.00
N ALA A 16 -1.74 -3.65 -5.85
CA ALA A 16 -2.27 -2.40 -6.37
C ALA A 16 -2.10 -1.22 -5.39
N HIS A 17 -2.06 -1.47 -4.08
CA HIS A 17 -1.90 -0.42 -3.10
C HIS A 17 -0.40 -0.23 -2.72
N PRO A 18 0.13 1.01 -2.67
CA PRO A 18 1.53 1.27 -2.34
C PRO A 18 1.99 0.66 -1.01
N TYR A 19 1.11 0.63 -0.01
CA TYR A 19 1.39 0.00 1.28
C TYR A 19 1.60 -1.52 1.17
N THR A 20 0.78 -2.24 0.39
CA THR A 20 0.94 -3.69 0.16
C THR A 20 2.28 -3.99 -0.49
N ARG A 21 2.68 -3.16 -1.48
CA ARG A 21 4.00 -3.23 -2.13
C ARG A 21 5.14 -3.02 -1.13
N GLY A 22 5.04 -1.97 -0.32
CA GLY A 22 6.03 -1.65 0.72
C GLY A 22 6.16 -2.79 1.73
N LEU A 23 5.04 -3.37 2.16
CA LEU A 23 5.02 -4.49 3.10
C LEU A 23 5.70 -5.74 2.52
N PHE A 24 5.44 -6.04 1.24
CA PHE A 24 6.10 -7.15 0.56
C PHE A 24 7.60 -6.91 0.37
N GLY A 25 8.00 -5.69 0.01
CA GLY A 25 9.41 -5.29 -0.17
C GLY A 25 10.21 -5.25 1.13
N ALA A 26 9.56 -4.98 2.27
CA ALA A 26 10.18 -4.96 3.60
C ALA A 26 10.46 -6.36 4.18
N ARG A 27 10.02 -7.44 3.51
CA ARG A 27 10.24 -8.81 3.99
C ARG A 27 11.70 -9.22 3.84
N PRO A 28 12.32 -9.80 4.89
CA PRO A 28 13.61 -10.44 4.78
C PRO A 28 13.60 -11.54 3.71
N ARG A 29 14.51 -11.45 2.74
CA ARG A 29 14.69 -12.48 1.72
C ARG A 29 15.57 -13.59 2.30
N LEU A 30 15.02 -14.79 2.44
CA LEU A 30 15.76 -16.00 2.82
C LEU A 30 16.87 -16.26 1.79
N GLY A 31 18.13 -16.29 2.23
CA GLY A 31 19.30 -16.47 1.37
C GLY A 31 19.93 -15.19 0.82
N ALA A 32 19.43 -14.00 1.20
CA ALA A 32 20.08 -12.75 0.82
C ALA A 32 21.46 -12.59 1.50
N PRO A 33 22.48 -12.07 0.79
CA PRO A 33 23.78 -11.77 1.40
C PRO A 33 23.64 -10.88 2.63
N ALA A 34 24.50 -11.11 3.62
CA ALA A 34 24.61 -10.23 4.78
C ALA A 34 24.87 -8.79 4.31
N GLY A 35 24.04 -7.85 4.78
CA GLY A 35 24.10 -6.44 4.36
C GLY A 35 23.12 -6.02 3.26
N THR A 36 22.26 -6.92 2.77
CA THR A 36 21.17 -6.54 1.86
C THR A 36 20.22 -5.54 2.54
N ARG A 37 20.16 -4.30 2.04
CA ARG A 37 19.24 -3.28 2.56
C ARG A 37 17.80 -3.71 2.28
N LEU A 38 17.02 -3.85 3.35
CA LEU A 38 15.57 -3.98 3.25
C LEU A 38 14.98 -2.65 2.81
N THR A 39 13.95 -2.68 1.97
CA THR A 39 13.13 -1.49 1.74
C THR A 39 12.41 -1.19 3.05
N THR A 40 12.78 -0.09 3.70
CA THR A 40 12.08 0.38 4.89
C THR A 40 10.83 1.12 4.47
N ILE A 41 9.71 0.84 5.13
CA ILE A 41 8.54 1.72 5.06
C ILE A 41 8.83 2.82 6.08
N ASP A 42 9.03 4.05 5.63
CA ASP A 42 9.27 5.18 6.52
C ASP A 42 8.03 5.49 7.36
N GLY A 43 8.24 5.88 8.63
CA GLY A 43 7.21 6.37 9.55
C GLY A 43 6.76 5.41 10.66
N THR A 44 6.01 5.94 11.62
CA THR A 44 5.52 5.25 12.82
C THR A 44 4.12 4.67 12.60
N VAL A 45 3.77 3.57 13.30
CA VAL A 45 2.38 3.08 13.34
C VAL A 45 1.57 4.04 14.21
N PRO A 46 0.46 4.63 13.71
CA PRO A 46 -0.39 5.48 14.54
C PRO A 46 -1.07 4.66 15.64
N GLU A 47 -1.18 5.23 16.84
CA GLU A 47 -1.95 4.69 17.95
C GLU A 47 -3.45 4.62 17.58
N LEU A 48 -4.15 3.58 18.05
CA LEU A 48 -5.57 3.32 17.71
C LEU A 48 -6.53 4.45 18.11
N VAL A 49 -6.13 5.33 19.03
CA VAL A 49 -6.94 6.45 19.55
C VAL A 49 -7.01 7.64 18.58
N ASP A 50 -6.08 7.76 17.63
CA ASP A 50 -6.02 8.84 16.64
C ASP A 50 -6.09 8.30 15.21
N LEU A 51 -7.21 7.64 14.87
CA LEU A 51 -7.43 7.21 13.48
C LEU A 51 -7.53 8.45 12.57
N PRO A 52 -6.67 8.59 11.56
CA PRO A 52 -6.69 9.74 10.68
C PRO A 52 -8.02 9.81 9.92
N ALA A 53 -8.48 11.03 9.65
CA ALA A 53 -9.71 11.28 8.89
C ALA A 53 -9.65 10.66 7.48
N GLY A 54 -8.46 10.65 6.88
CA GLY A 54 -8.20 10.06 5.57
C GLY A 54 -7.66 8.62 5.59
N CYS A 55 -6.72 8.35 4.68
CA CYS A 55 -6.04 7.07 4.58
C CYS A 55 -5.10 6.85 5.78
N ALA A 56 -5.24 5.70 6.45
CA ALA A 56 -4.41 5.30 7.60
C ALA A 56 -2.92 5.11 7.31
N PHE A 57 -2.52 5.24 6.04
CA PHE A 57 -1.15 5.05 5.58
C PHE A 57 -0.58 6.29 4.89
N ALA A 58 -1.30 7.42 4.88
CA ALA A 58 -0.90 8.63 4.18
C ALA A 58 0.50 9.13 4.62
N ASP A 59 0.80 9.12 5.93
CA ASP A 59 2.10 9.53 6.48
C ASP A 59 3.29 8.69 5.98
N ARG A 60 3.02 7.48 5.47
CA ARG A 60 4.03 6.48 5.09
C ARG A 60 3.99 6.12 3.62
N CYS A 61 3.12 6.79 2.86
CA CYS A 61 2.87 6.48 1.46
C CYS A 61 3.69 7.42 0.58
N SER A 62 4.58 6.87 -0.23
CA SER A 62 5.37 7.63 -1.22
C SER A 62 4.52 8.29 -2.31
N TRP A 63 3.24 7.91 -2.41
CA TRP A 63 2.26 8.45 -3.34
C TRP A 63 1.24 9.39 -2.67
N ALA A 64 1.43 9.71 -1.40
CA ALA A 64 0.50 10.56 -0.66
C ALA A 64 0.34 11.93 -1.34
N GLN A 65 -0.90 12.41 -1.36
CA GLN A 65 -1.26 13.77 -1.74
C GLN A 65 -2.08 14.40 -0.62
N PRO A 66 -2.28 15.73 -0.57
CA PRO A 66 -3.00 16.39 0.52
C PRO A 66 -4.38 15.78 0.83
N ALA A 67 -5.14 15.38 -0.20
CA ALA A 67 -6.44 14.73 -0.03
C ALA A 67 -6.37 13.37 0.72
N CYS A 68 -5.23 12.67 0.68
CA CYS A 68 -5.07 11.39 1.38
C CYS A 68 -5.14 11.54 2.90
N PHE A 69 -4.87 12.72 3.46
CA PHE A 69 -4.90 12.95 4.91
C PHE A 69 -6.31 13.24 5.44
N THR A 70 -7.22 13.68 4.57
CA THR A 70 -8.57 14.13 4.93
C THR A 70 -9.68 13.27 4.35
N THR A 71 -9.39 12.50 3.29
CA THR A 71 -10.39 11.71 2.56
C THR A 71 -10.06 10.24 2.63
N ARG A 72 -11.02 9.44 3.10
CA ARG A 72 -10.93 7.98 3.03
C ARG A 72 -11.24 7.52 1.60
N PRO A 73 -10.33 6.82 0.91
CA PRO A 73 -10.61 6.32 -0.42
C PRO A 73 -11.72 5.26 -0.39
N PRO A 74 -12.63 5.23 -1.39
CA PRO A 74 -13.53 4.11 -1.59
C PRO A 74 -12.73 2.85 -1.98
N ALA A 75 -13.34 1.68 -1.87
CA ALA A 75 -12.80 0.47 -2.49
C ALA A 75 -13.12 0.51 -3.99
N GLU A 76 -12.10 0.28 -4.79
CA GLU A 76 -12.19 0.25 -6.26
C GLU A 76 -11.68 -1.10 -6.75
N THR A 77 -12.38 -1.65 -7.75
CA THR A 77 -12.01 -2.94 -8.34
C THR A 77 -10.76 -2.78 -9.21
N VAL A 78 -9.71 -3.54 -8.88
CA VAL A 78 -8.49 -3.63 -9.68
C VAL A 78 -8.66 -4.68 -10.77
N ASP A 79 -9.14 -5.87 -10.37
CA ASP A 79 -9.50 -6.98 -11.25
C ASP A 79 -10.55 -7.88 -10.54
N PRO A 80 -11.18 -8.86 -11.23
CA PRO A 80 -12.26 -9.63 -10.63
C PRO A 80 -11.86 -10.33 -9.32
N GLY A 81 -12.50 -9.93 -8.22
CA GLY A 81 -12.22 -10.45 -6.87
C GLY A 81 -10.98 -9.84 -6.21
N HIS A 82 -10.53 -8.68 -6.69
CA HIS A 82 -9.42 -7.91 -6.15
C HIS A 82 -9.76 -6.41 -6.12
N GLU A 83 -9.74 -5.83 -4.93
CA GLU A 83 -10.10 -4.44 -4.67
C GLU A 83 -9.01 -3.72 -3.89
N ALA A 84 -8.83 -2.43 -4.16
CA ALA A 84 -7.91 -1.56 -3.43
C ALA A 84 -8.59 -0.22 -3.09
N SER A 85 -8.22 0.36 -1.95
CA SER A 85 -8.69 1.69 -1.54
C SER A 85 -7.56 2.69 -1.59
N CYS A 86 -7.41 3.39 -2.73
CA CYS A 86 -6.35 4.37 -2.95
C CYS A 86 -6.84 5.54 -3.81
N LEU A 87 -6.68 6.79 -3.34
CA LEU A 87 -7.00 7.98 -4.15
C LEU A 87 -6.09 8.18 -5.37
N ARG A 88 -5.04 7.36 -5.49
CA ARG A 88 -4.04 7.41 -6.55
C ARG A 88 -3.97 6.08 -7.31
N LEU A 89 -5.02 5.25 -7.25
CA LEU A 89 -5.02 3.90 -7.81
C LEU A 89 -4.55 3.88 -9.27
N ASP A 90 -5.15 4.70 -10.13
CA ASP A 90 -4.77 4.77 -11.55
C ASP A 90 -3.30 5.12 -11.77
N ALA A 91 -2.78 6.12 -11.02
CA ALA A 91 -1.40 6.56 -11.16
C ALA A 91 -0.41 5.47 -10.70
N VAL A 92 -0.77 4.75 -9.64
CA VAL A 92 0.02 3.65 -9.07
C VAL A 92 0.04 2.44 -10.01
N LEU A 93 -1.08 2.14 -10.67
CA LEU A 93 -1.17 1.06 -11.66
C LEU A 93 -0.46 1.42 -12.98
N ALA A 94 -0.54 2.68 -13.43
CA ALA A 94 0.12 3.13 -14.65
C ALA A 94 1.65 3.07 -14.58
N GLN A 95 2.25 3.26 -13.40
CA GLN A 95 3.70 3.15 -13.22
C GLN A 95 4.21 1.71 -13.34
N ASP A 96 3.40 0.70 -12.99
CA ASP A 96 3.79 -0.71 -13.07
C ASP A 96 3.74 -1.27 -14.50
N ALA A 97 3.04 -0.59 -15.40
CA ALA A 97 2.96 -0.97 -16.81
C ALA A 97 4.16 -0.48 -17.64
N SER A 98 5.13 0.22 -17.01
CA SER A 98 6.34 0.79 -17.62
C SER A 98 7.59 0.06 -17.17
#